data_AF-A0A318YPV8-F1
#
_entry.id   AF-A0A318YPV8-F1
#
_cell.length_a   1.000
_cell.length_b   1.000
_cell.length_c   1.000
_cell.angle_alpha   90.00
_cell.angle_beta   90.00
_cell.angle_gamma   90.00
#
_symmetry.space_group_name_H-M   'P 1'
#
loop_
_entity.id
_entity.type
_entity.pdbx_description
1 polymer ?
#
loop_
_entity_poly.entity_id
_entity_poly.type
_entity_poly.pdbx_seq_one_letter_code
_entity_poly.pdbx_strand_id
1 'polypeptide(L)'
;MRTAIETGKRGEVLTGTASIPSAMGPYVLTHHDLVPRNLLLSPSGELWLLDWDLAGFYPIYFEYASMYNFIIPQAWGWFARWRWYLFTWIAAGSYRRDYEVLAYMQSRFIRFRAARRFELLNVGGSSRRRVS
;
A
#
# COMPACT_ATOMS: atom_id res chain seq x y z
N MET A 1 -9.76 -25.94 -12.12
CA MET A 1 -10.32 -24.61 -11.79
C MET A 1 -11.37 -24.68 -10.68
N ARG A 2 -12.40 -25.53 -10.79
CA ARG A 2 -13.40 -25.76 -9.73
C ARG A 2 -12.78 -26.18 -8.38
N THR A 3 -11.80 -27.07 -8.42
CA THR A 3 -11.10 -27.57 -7.22
C THR A 3 -10.41 -26.46 -6.43
N ALA A 4 -9.68 -25.55 -7.10
CA ALA A 4 -9.01 -24.42 -6.45
C ALA A 4 -9.98 -23.36 -5.89
N ILE A 5 -11.17 -23.24 -6.49
CA ILE A 5 -12.23 -22.32 -6.06
C ILE A 5 -12.93 -22.86 -4.82
N GLU A 6 -13.17 -24.17 -4.75
CA GLU A 6 -13.72 -24.83 -3.55
C GLU A 6 -12.74 -24.76 -2.36
N THR A 7 -11.44 -24.88 -2.63
CA THR A 7 -10.40 -24.67 -1.60
C THR A 7 -10.40 -23.24 -1.06
N GLY A 8 -10.68 -22.24 -1.89
CA GLY A 8 -10.76 -20.83 -1.46
C GLY A 8 -12.02 -20.46 -0.67
N LYS A 9 -13.12 -21.22 -0.83
CA LYS A 9 -14.38 -21.00 -0.07
C LYS A 9 -14.37 -21.62 1.32
N ARG A 10 -13.61 -22.70 1.53
CA ARG A 10 -13.21 -23.12 2.88
C ARG A 10 -12.20 -22.09 3.36
N GLY A 11 -12.66 -21.08 4.10
CA GLY A 11 -11.77 -20.14 4.74
C GLY A 11 -10.73 -20.90 5.55
N GLU A 12 -9.51 -20.99 5.02
CA GLU A 12 -8.38 -21.45 5.79
C GLU A 12 -8.20 -20.46 6.92
N VAL A 13 -8.52 -20.89 8.14
CA VAL A 13 -8.04 -20.23 9.35
C VAL A 13 -6.54 -20.16 9.20
N LEU A 14 -5.99 -18.96 9.11
CA LEU A 14 -4.56 -18.71 8.95
C LEU A 14 -3.82 -19.27 10.18
N THR A 15 -3.47 -20.56 10.15
CA THR A 15 -2.73 -21.28 11.20
C THR A 15 -1.22 -21.24 10.98
N GLY A 16 -0.76 -20.42 10.03
CA GLY A 16 0.66 -20.14 9.82
C GLY A 16 1.13 -18.93 10.60
N THR A 17 2.44 -18.82 10.79
CA THR A 17 3.20 -17.65 11.29
C THR A 17 2.96 -16.34 10.51
N ALA A 18 1.96 -16.29 9.63
CA ALA A 18 1.52 -15.12 8.89
C ALA A 18 0.90 -14.12 9.87
N SER A 19 1.74 -13.25 10.43
CA SER A 19 1.29 -12.09 11.20
C SER A 19 0.39 -11.25 10.30
N ILE A 20 -0.91 -11.21 10.59
CA ILE A 20 -1.76 -10.18 10.03
C ILE A 20 -1.22 -8.86 10.58
N PRO A 21 -0.81 -7.89 9.72
CA PRO A 21 -0.38 -6.58 10.19
C PRO A 21 -1.47 -6.07 11.11
N SER A 22 -1.08 -5.57 12.28
CA SER A 22 -2.04 -5.25 13.33
C SER A 22 -2.98 -4.16 12.81
N ALA A 23 -4.14 -4.59 12.27
CA ALA A 23 -5.24 -3.71 11.89
C ALA A 23 -5.86 -3.02 13.12
N MET A 24 -5.37 -3.38 14.31
CA MET A 24 -5.76 -2.84 15.62
C MET A 24 -4.94 -1.61 16.04
N GLY A 25 -3.96 -1.18 15.23
CA GLY A 25 -3.23 0.07 15.47
C GLY A 25 -4.11 1.30 15.24
N PRO A 26 -3.80 2.46 15.85
CA PRO A 26 -4.56 3.69 15.63
C PRO A 26 -4.50 4.08 14.15
N TYR A 27 -5.67 4.44 13.60
CA TYR A 27 -5.75 5.10 12.30
C TYR A 27 -5.21 6.51 12.45
N VAL A 28 -4.19 6.84 11.67
CA VAL A 28 -3.57 8.17 11.64
C VAL A 28 -3.81 8.81 10.29
N LEU A 29 -3.75 10.12 10.22
CA LEU A 29 -3.77 10.82 8.95
C LEU A 29 -2.49 10.49 8.19
N THR A 30 -2.64 9.78 7.08
CA THR A 30 -1.61 9.46 6.11
C THR A 30 -1.85 10.27 4.84
N HIS A 31 -0.78 10.63 4.15
CA HIS A 31 -0.75 11.43 2.94
C HIS A 31 -0.75 10.58 1.67
N HIS A 32 -0.16 9.38 1.70
CA HIS A 32 -0.05 8.43 0.57
C HIS A 32 0.80 8.87 -0.63
N ASP A 33 1.32 10.09 -0.63
CA ASP A 33 2.19 10.64 -1.68
C ASP A 33 3.26 11.56 -1.08
N LEU A 34 3.83 11.17 0.07
CA LEU A 34 5.00 11.83 0.62
C LEU A 34 6.22 11.52 -0.23
N VAL A 35 6.57 12.46 -1.09
CA VAL A 35 7.70 12.38 -2.02
C VAL A 35 8.36 13.75 -2.15
N PRO A 36 9.63 13.84 -2.58
CA PRO A 36 10.35 15.12 -2.60
C PRO A 36 9.66 16.25 -3.37
N ARG A 37 8.86 15.93 -4.41
CA ARG A 37 8.11 16.94 -5.17
C ARG A 37 6.98 17.60 -4.38
N ASN A 38 6.48 16.94 -3.33
CA ASN A 38 5.38 17.42 -2.48
C ASN A 38 5.90 18.01 -1.16
N LEU A 39 7.22 18.17 -1.03
CA LEU A 39 7.91 18.73 0.12
C LEU A 39 8.53 20.08 -0.26
N LEU A 40 8.01 21.17 0.29
CA LEU A 40 8.58 22.50 0.11
C LEU A 40 9.31 22.94 1.38
N LEU A 41 10.60 23.22 1.27
CA LEU A 41 11.37 23.82 2.35
C LEU A 41 11.44 25.34 2.14
N SER A 42 10.89 26.10 3.08
CA SER A 42 10.97 27.56 3.05
C SER A 42 12.41 28.03 3.33
N PRO A 43 12.78 29.26 2.92
CA PRO A 43 14.06 29.86 3.30
C PRO A 43 14.24 30.01 4.82
N SER A 44 13.13 30.08 5.58
CA SER A 44 13.10 30.09 7.05
C SER A 44 13.31 28.72 7.69
N GLY A 45 13.37 27.64 6.90
CA GLY A 45 13.57 26.26 7.39
C GLY A 45 12.28 25.52 7.74
N GLU A 46 11.12 26.05 7.38
CA GLU A 46 9.82 25.41 7.60
C GLU A 46 9.52 24.43 6.46
N LEU A 47 9.07 23.24 6.81
CA LEU A 47 8.67 22.21 5.85
C LEU A 47 7.17 22.25 5.62
N TRP A 48 6.77 22.45 4.37
CA TRP A 48 5.39 22.48 3.92
C TRP A 48 5.08 21.22 3.11
N LEU A 49 3.95 20.59 3.41
CA LEU A 49 3.43 19.41 2.70
C LEU A 49 2.35 19.85 1.71
N LEU A 50 2.46 19.38 0.47
CA LEU A 50 1.52 19.67 -0.62
C LEU A 50 0.79 18.41 -1.06
N ASP A 51 -0.27 18.57 -1.85
CA ASP A 51 -0.95 17.47 -2.56
C ASP A 51 -1.59 16.43 -1.62
N TRP A 52 -2.62 16.88 -0.90
CA TRP A 52 -3.37 16.08 0.07
C TRP A 52 -4.51 15.25 -0.57
N ASP A 53 -4.60 15.18 -1.90
CA ASP A 53 -5.74 14.57 -2.61
C ASP A 53 -5.88 13.06 -2.34
N LEU A 54 -4.78 12.39 -1.97
CA LEU A 54 -4.74 10.97 -1.62
C LEU A 54 -4.76 10.72 -0.11
N ALA A 55 -4.85 11.77 0.70
CA ALA A 55 -4.76 11.65 2.14
C ALA A 55 -6.01 11.02 2.76
N GLY A 56 -5.84 10.38 3.92
CA GLY A 56 -6.94 9.84 4.70
C GLY A 56 -6.48 9.16 5.97
N PHE A 57 -7.40 8.54 6.71
CA PHE A 57 -7.10 7.84 7.95
C PHE A 57 -6.83 6.36 7.69
N TYR A 58 -5.56 5.96 7.80
CA TYR A 58 -5.11 4.59 7.57
C TYR A 58 -4.12 4.17 8.68
N PRO A 59 -3.87 2.87 8.85
CA PRO A 59 -2.76 2.43 9.69
C PRO A 59 -1.43 3.01 9.18
N ILE A 60 -0.57 3.44 10.09
CA ILE A 60 0.69 4.15 9.78
C ILE A 60 1.59 3.43 8.75
N TYR A 61 1.55 2.09 8.69
CA TYR A 61 2.34 1.33 7.72
C TYR A 61 1.94 1.60 6.26
N PHE A 62 0.76 2.17 5.99
CA PHE A 62 0.38 2.63 4.65
C PHE A 62 1.25 3.80 4.18
N GLU A 63 1.63 4.71 5.08
CA GLU A 63 2.56 5.81 4.75
C GLU A 63 3.97 5.28 4.49
N TYR A 64 4.42 4.31 5.31
CA TYR A 64 5.68 3.63 5.02
C TYR A 64 5.65 2.95 3.64
N ALA A 65 4.55 2.29 3.30
CA ALA A 65 4.40 1.60 2.02
C ALA A 65 4.36 2.56 0.82
N SER A 66 3.70 3.73 0.92
CA SER A 66 3.71 4.74 -0.15
C SER A 66 5.12 5.27 -0.40
N MET A 67 5.83 5.66 0.66
CA MET A 67 7.20 6.17 0.58
C MET A 67 8.20 5.11 0.09
N TYR A 68 8.07 3.85 0.53
CA TYR A 68 8.95 2.76 0.12
C TYR A 68 8.76 2.37 -1.35
N ASN A 69 7.53 2.45 -1.87
CA ASN A 69 7.22 2.20 -3.28
C ASN A 69 7.53 3.39 -4.20
N PHE A 70 8.06 4.49 -3.67
CA PHE A 70 8.45 5.64 -4.47
C PHE A 70 9.43 5.21 -5.57
N ILE A 71 9.09 5.55 -6.82
CA ILE A 71 9.95 5.30 -7.97
C ILE A 71 11.12 6.27 -7.91
N ILE A 72 12.23 5.79 -7.35
CA ILE A 72 13.46 6.55 -7.24
C ILE A 72 13.99 6.89 -8.65
N PRO A 73 14.22 8.17 -8.97
CA PRO A 73 14.78 8.57 -10.27
C PRO A 73 16.13 7.92 -10.54
N GLN A 74 16.38 7.50 -11.78
CA GLN A 74 17.65 6.87 -12.17
C GLN A 74 18.86 7.78 -11.95
N ALA A 75 18.66 9.10 -12.09
CA ALA A 75 19.69 10.12 -11.88
C ALA A 75 20.15 10.25 -10.41
N TRP A 76 19.43 9.66 -9.45
CA TRP A 76 19.84 9.72 -8.05
C TRP A 76 21.08 8.85 -7.81
N GLY A 77 22.17 9.49 -7.37
CA GLY A 77 23.35 8.81 -6.86
C GLY A 77 23.07 8.04 -5.58
N TRP A 78 24.00 7.17 -5.19
CA TRP A 78 23.88 6.31 -4.01
C TRP A 78 23.56 7.11 -2.72
N PHE A 79 24.18 8.28 -2.54
CA PHE A 79 23.94 9.13 -1.36
C PHE A 79 22.52 9.70 -1.31
N ALA A 80 21.95 10.08 -2.46
CA ALA A 80 20.56 10.55 -2.53
C ALA A 80 19.56 9.43 -2.20
N ARG A 81 19.83 8.21 -2.68
CA ARG A 81 19.03 7.02 -2.35
C ARG A 81 19.11 6.70 -0.86
N TRP A 82 20.32 6.73 -0.29
CA TRP A 82 20.51 6.49 1.15
C TRP A 82 19.77 7.54 2.00
N ARG A 83 19.90 8.83 1.65
CA ARG A 83 19.14 9.92 2.30
C ARG A 83 17.63 9.70 2.24
N TRP A 84 17.11 9.20 1.13
CA TRP A 84 15.68 8.90 0.98
C TRP A 84 15.22 7.79 1.91
N TYR A 85 15.97 6.70 2.02
CA TYR A 85 15.65 5.62 2.96
C TYR A 85 15.75 6.09 4.41
N LEU A 86 16.74 6.91 4.74
CA LEU A 86 16.85 7.54 6.06
C LEU A 86 15.63 8.43 6.34
N PHE A 87 15.24 9.26 5.38
CA PHE A 87 14.06 10.13 5.52
C PHE A 87 12.77 9.32 5.69
N THR A 88 12.57 8.27 4.89
CA THR A 88 11.42 7.36 5.02
C THR A 88 11.35 6.73 6.42
N TRP A 89 12.50 6.30 6.94
CA TRP A 89 12.59 5.74 8.28
C TRP A 89 12.26 6.76 9.38
N ILE A 90 12.70 8.01 9.25
CA ILE A 90 12.39 9.08 10.21
C ILE A 90 10.91 9.49 10.13
N ALA A 91 10.38 9.66 8.91
CA ALA A 91 9.03 10.18 8.68
C ALA A 91 7.93 9.16 9.03
N ALA A 92 8.13 7.90 8.64
CA ALA A 92 7.10 6.87 8.74
C ALA A 92 7.52 5.67 9.61
N GLY A 93 8.72 5.66 10.19
CA GLY A 93 9.21 4.52 10.97
C GLY A 93 9.65 3.32 10.11
N SER A 94 9.73 2.13 10.73
CA SER A 94 10.07 0.88 10.05
C SER A 94 8.93 -0.12 10.16
N TYR A 95 8.17 -0.27 9.08
CA TYR A 95 7.02 -1.18 9.00
C TYR A 95 7.21 -2.24 7.91
N ARG A 96 8.45 -2.73 7.75
CA ARG A 96 8.80 -3.67 6.66
C ARG A 96 7.96 -4.94 6.66
N ARG A 97 7.66 -5.51 7.85
CA ARG A 97 6.82 -6.72 7.97
C ARG A 97 5.39 -6.46 7.51
N ASP A 98 4.79 -5.35 7.96
CA ASP A 98 3.43 -4.97 7.59
C ASP A 98 3.33 -4.63 6.09
N TYR A 99 4.35 -3.97 5.54
CA TYR A 99 4.50 -3.74 4.11
C TYR A 99 4.57 -5.05 3.31
N GLU A 100 5.34 -6.05 3.75
CA GLU A 100 5.45 -7.34 3.06
C GLU A 100 4.09 -8.06 3.00
N VAL A 101 3.31 -8.00 4.08
CA VAL A 101 1.96 -8.56 4.09
C VAL A 101 1.02 -7.75 3.19
N LEU A 102 1.11 -6.41 3.20
CA LEU A 102 0.33 -5.55 2.31
C LEU A 102 0.65 -5.84 0.83
N ALA A 103 1.92 -5.99 0.48
CA ALA A 103 2.37 -6.34 -0.86
C ALA A 103 1.87 -7.74 -1.27
N TYR A 104 1.91 -8.71 -0.35
CA TYR A 104 1.34 -10.03 -0.56
C TYR A 104 -0.18 -9.96 -0.82
N MET A 105 -0.92 -9.24 0.02
CA MET A 105 -2.36 -9.02 -0.15
C MET A 105 -2.64 -8.37 -1.51
N GLN A 106 -1.95 -7.27 -1.83
CA GLN A 106 -2.10 -6.54 -3.09
C GLN A 106 -1.84 -7.45 -4.30
N SER A 107 -0.80 -8.29 -4.25
CA SER A 107 -0.50 -9.25 -5.33
C SER A 107 -1.68 -10.21 -5.57
N ARG A 108 -2.35 -10.68 -4.51
CA ARG A 108 -3.54 -11.52 -4.62
C ARG A 108 -4.72 -10.75 -5.19
N PHE A 109 -4.86 -9.45 -4.90
CA PHE A 109 -5.90 -8.60 -5.49
C PHE A 109 -5.69 -8.34 -6.97
N ILE A 110 -4.46 -8.12 -7.41
CA ILE A 110 -4.15 -7.74 -8.79
C ILE A 110 -4.05 -8.96 -9.72
N ARG A 111 -3.47 -10.08 -9.25
CA ARG A 111 -3.18 -11.27 -10.07
C ARG A 111 -4.41 -11.89 -10.74
N PHE A 112 -5.59 -11.79 -10.14
CA PHE A 112 -6.83 -12.39 -10.67
C PHE A 112 -7.94 -11.38 -10.92
N ARG A 113 -7.60 -10.13 -11.25
CA ARG A 113 -8.58 -9.04 -11.42
C ARG A 113 -9.73 -9.39 -12.39
N ALA A 114 -9.44 -10.06 -13.50
CA ALA A 114 -10.45 -10.50 -14.47
C ALA A 114 -11.33 -11.63 -13.93
N ALA A 115 -10.72 -12.70 -13.40
CA ALA A 115 -11.45 -13.84 -12.84
C ALA A 115 -12.35 -13.42 -11.66
N ARG A 116 -11.87 -12.53 -10.79
CA ARG A 116 -12.64 -12.00 -9.66
C ARG A 116 -13.81 -11.11 -10.11
N ARG A 117 -13.66 -10.39 -11.23
CA ARG A 117 -14.79 -9.67 -11.84
C ARG A 117 -15.87 -10.64 -12.32
N PHE A 118 -15.49 -11.70 -13.03
CA PHE A 118 -16.46 -12.71 -13.48
C PHE A 118 -17.14 -13.42 -12.29
N GLU A 119 -16.39 -13.66 -11.22
CA GLU A 119 -16.94 -14.22 -9.98
C GLU A 119 -17.93 -13.26 -9.31
N LEU A 120 -17.59 -11.97 -9.17
CA LEU A 120 -18.49 -10.93 -8.66
C LEU A 120 -19.76 -10.83 -9.51
N LEU A 121 -19.66 -10.87 -10.84
CA LEU A 121 -20.81 -10.88 -11.74
C LEU A 121 -21.68 -12.14 -11.54
N ASN A 122 -21.06 -13.31 -11.35
CA ASN A 122 -21.77 -14.56 -11.11
C ASN A 122 -22.53 -14.58 -9.77
N VAL A 123 -22.10 -13.82 -8.77
CA VAL A 123 -22.82 -13.65 -7.49
C VAL A 123 -23.72 -12.42 -7.45
N GLY A 124 -23.97 -11.77 -8.60
CA GLY A 124 -24.87 -10.61 -8.72
C GLY A 124 -24.27 -9.27 -8.28
N GLY A 125 -22.96 -9.20 -8.07
CA GLY A 125 -22.24 -7.99 -7.71
C GLY A 125 -22.14 -6.99 -8.88
N SER A 126 -22.22 -5.69 -8.57
CA SER A 126 -22.11 -4.62 -9.56
C SER A 126 -20.70 -4.52 -10.16
N SER A 127 -20.59 -4.34 -11.48
CA SER A 127 -19.31 -4.08 -12.17
C SER A 127 -19.36 -2.77 -12.94
N ARG A 128 -18.28 -1.96 -12.86
CA ARG A 128 -18.15 -0.64 -13.52
C ARG A 128 -18.31 -0.65 -15.05
N ARG A 129 -18.18 -1.80 -15.71
CA ARG A 129 -18.41 -1.93 -17.16
C ARG A 129 -19.58 -2.88 -17.40
N ARG A 130 -20.57 -2.46 -18.21
CA ARG A 130 -21.61 -3.36 -18.73
C ARG A 130 -20.94 -4.55 -19.41
N VAL A 131 -21.45 -5.74 -19.11
CA VAL A 131 -21.13 -6.94 -19.87
C VAL A 131 -21.89 -6.79 -21.18
N SER A 132 -21.17 -6.60 -22.29
CA SER A 132 -21.72 -6.67 -23.65
C SER A 132 -21.85 -8.13 -24.07
#